data_AF-A0A1H1SA65-F1
#
_entry.id   AF-A0A1H1SA65-F1
#
_cell.length_a   1.000
_cell.length_b   1.000
_cell.length_c   1.000
_cell.angle_alpha   90.00
_cell.angle_beta   90.00
_cell.angle_gamma   90.00
#
_symmetry.space_group_name_H-M   'P 1'
#
loop_
_entity.id
_entity.type
_entity.pdbx_description
1 polymer ?
#
loop_
_entity_poly.entity_id
_entity_poly.type
_entity_poly.pdbx_seq_one_letter_code
_entity_poly.pdbx_strand_id
1 'polypeptide(L)'
;MRLLDGSGVSREVHAPFCEGLRVRLPWSTHLTFLPAAVRGEFYRLYLAMDIFSRMIVGWEIHHNESAEQASTLISKACLRHRICRDQLVLHSDNGSPMKGATVLATLQKLGVVPSFSRPSVSDDNPYSEAIFKTLKYSPAYPAKRFADIDQARSWVQRFVSWYNTEHRHSGIRFVTPEQRHAGLDRNILASRTAVYEAAKQANPARWKNRPTRNWTPIDSVWLNPDSLHEELLENERRAA
;
A
#
# COMPACT_ATOMS: atom_id res chain seq x y z
N MET A 1 1.68 14.85 21.66
CA MET A 1 1.53 16.15 20.97
C MET A 1 1.33 15.87 19.48
N ARG A 2 0.08 15.91 19.00
CA ARG A 2 -0.29 15.69 17.60
C ARG A 2 0.29 16.82 16.75
N LEU A 3 1.24 16.51 15.88
CA LEU A 3 1.71 17.46 14.87
C LEU A 3 1.16 17.01 13.53
N LEU A 4 0.22 17.82 13.04
CA LEU A 4 -0.34 17.77 11.70
C LEU A 4 0.84 17.76 10.71
N ASP A 5 0.89 16.79 9.80
CA ASP A 5 1.60 17.05 8.55
C ASP A 5 0.89 18.23 7.84
N GLY A 6 1.53 18.88 6.87
CA GLY A 6 0.92 20.03 6.16
C GLY A 6 -0.40 19.73 5.43
N SER A 7 -0.96 18.52 5.55
CA SER A 7 -2.29 18.11 5.08
C SER A 7 -3.36 18.06 6.18
N GLY A 8 -3.01 18.29 7.45
CA GLY A 8 -3.96 18.25 8.56
C GLY A 8 -4.36 16.84 9.01
N VAL A 9 -3.67 15.80 8.53
CA VAL A 9 -3.98 14.39 8.86
C VAL A 9 -2.94 13.85 9.85
N SER A 10 -3.40 13.32 10.97
CA SER A 10 -2.55 12.59 11.93
C SER A 10 -2.29 11.19 11.35
N ARG A 11 -1.05 10.88 11.00
CA ARG A 11 -0.61 9.55 10.54
C ARG A 11 0.04 8.83 11.72
N GLU A 12 -0.72 8.08 12.50
CA GLU A 12 -0.16 7.21 13.53
C GLU A 12 -0.03 5.79 12.98
N VAL A 13 1.22 5.32 12.87
CA VAL A 13 1.54 3.95 12.48
C VAL A 13 1.98 3.23 13.74
N HIS A 14 1.24 2.21 14.14
CA HIS A 14 1.66 1.36 15.23
C HIS A 14 2.33 0.12 14.65
N ALA A 15 3.66 0.12 14.72
CA ALA A 15 4.49 -1.05 14.54
C ALA A 15 5.37 -1.14 15.79
N PRO A 16 5.51 -2.29 16.46
CA PRO A 16 6.33 -2.41 17.69
C PRO A 16 7.77 -1.92 17.50
N PHE A 17 8.30 -1.99 16.27
CA PHE A 17 9.63 -1.49 15.90
C PHE A 17 9.71 0.05 15.73
N CYS A 18 8.57 0.74 15.62
CA CYS A 18 8.48 2.19 15.44
C CYS A 18 8.13 2.95 16.73
N GLU A 19 7.93 2.25 17.86
CA GLU A 19 7.72 2.88 19.17
C GLU A 19 8.97 3.66 19.58
N GLY A 20 8.91 5.00 19.41
CA GLY A 20 10.00 5.94 19.69
C GLY A 20 10.55 6.67 18.46
N LEU A 21 10.23 6.22 17.25
CA LEU A 21 10.62 6.85 15.99
C LEU A 21 9.52 7.82 15.53
N ARG A 22 9.84 9.12 15.41
CA ARG A 22 8.96 10.18 14.82
C ARG A 22 8.79 10.00 13.30
N VAL A 23 8.57 8.78 12.84
CA VAL A 23 8.49 8.43 11.41
C VAL A 23 7.03 8.47 10.97
N ARG A 24 6.77 9.07 9.80
CA ARG A 24 5.41 9.51 9.41
C ARG A 24 4.80 8.71 8.26
N LEU A 25 5.61 7.95 7.53
CA LEU A 25 5.19 7.28 6.29
C LEU A 25 5.66 5.83 6.29
N PRO A 26 4.74 4.85 6.41
CA PRO A 26 5.09 3.44 6.31
C PRO A 26 4.95 2.99 4.86
N TRP A 27 6.08 2.76 4.18
CA TRP A 27 6.04 2.13 2.87
C TRP A 27 6.37 0.66 2.99
N SER A 28 5.77 -0.15 2.13
CA SER A 28 6.20 -1.53 1.89
C SER A 28 6.71 -1.65 0.46
N THR A 29 7.76 -2.44 0.26
CA THR A 29 8.26 -2.79 -1.07
C THR A 29 8.44 -4.29 -1.22
N HIS A 30 8.10 -4.78 -2.40
CA HIS A 30 8.21 -6.20 -2.75
C HIS A 30 8.36 -6.38 -4.26
N LEU A 31 8.80 -7.58 -4.66
CA LEU A 31 9.00 -7.98 -6.04
C LEU A 31 8.01 -9.09 -6.42
N THR A 32 7.40 -8.99 -7.60
CA THR A 32 6.69 -10.14 -8.20
C THR A 32 7.14 -10.41 -9.63
N PHE A 33 6.77 -11.58 -10.13
CA PHE A 33 7.11 -12.05 -11.46
C PHE A 33 5.94 -11.87 -12.43
N LEU A 34 6.23 -11.31 -13.60
CA LEU A 34 5.31 -11.20 -14.72
C LEU A 34 5.73 -12.16 -15.83
N PRO A 35 4.81 -12.94 -16.43
CA PRO A 35 5.16 -13.96 -17.40
C PRO A 35 5.62 -13.34 -18.73
N ALA A 36 6.83 -13.70 -19.19
CA ALA A 36 7.36 -13.29 -20.49
C ALA A 36 6.96 -14.28 -21.61
N ALA A 37 7.12 -13.89 -22.87
CA ALA A 37 6.74 -14.71 -24.02
C ALA A 37 7.43 -16.08 -24.02
N VAL A 38 8.72 -16.11 -23.66
CA VAL A 38 9.52 -17.33 -23.53
C VAL A 38 9.09 -18.07 -22.26
N ARG A 39 8.72 -19.35 -22.42
CA ARG A 39 8.29 -20.18 -21.30
C ARG A 39 9.44 -20.35 -20.30
N GLY A 40 9.18 -20.02 -19.04
CA GLY A 40 10.18 -20.10 -17.96
C GLY A 40 10.92 -18.78 -17.71
N GLU A 41 10.75 -17.79 -18.58
CA GLU A 41 11.25 -16.44 -18.35
C GLU A 41 10.19 -15.52 -17.74
N PHE A 42 10.66 -14.59 -16.92
CA PHE A 42 9.81 -13.66 -16.20
C PHE A 42 10.45 -12.28 -16.13
N TYR A 43 9.62 -11.25 -16.30
CA TYR A 43 9.99 -9.90 -15.93
C TYR A 43 9.79 -9.67 -14.43
N ARG A 44 10.62 -8.81 -13.87
CA ARG A 44 10.75 -8.52 -12.44
C ARG A 44 10.04 -7.20 -12.17
N LEU A 45 8.85 -7.26 -11.59
CA LEU A 45 8.08 -6.09 -11.18
C LEU A 45 8.44 -5.75 -9.73
N TYR A 46 9.16 -4.65 -9.56
CA TYR A 46 9.36 -4.00 -8.27
C TYR A 46 8.22 -3.04 -8.01
N LEU A 47 7.65 -3.06 -6.81
CA LEU A 47 6.56 -2.18 -6.42
C LEU A 47 6.77 -1.70 -4.98
N ALA A 48 6.66 -0.38 -4.79
CA ALA A 48 6.61 0.27 -3.50
C ALA A 48 5.22 0.88 -3.29
N MET A 49 4.63 0.65 -2.11
CA MET A 49 3.32 1.16 -1.73
C MET A 49 3.38 1.89 -0.40
N ASP A 50 2.60 2.96 -0.27
CA ASP A 50 2.25 3.55 1.02
C ASP A 50 1.18 2.68 1.69
N ILE A 51 1.52 2.08 2.84
CA ILE A 51 0.64 1.16 3.54
C ILE A 51 -0.60 1.89 4.07
N PHE A 52 -0.45 3.15 4.51
CA PHE A 52 -1.54 3.89 5.12
C PHE A 52 -2.63 4.27 4.12
N SER A 53 -2.23 4.67 2.92
CA SER A 53 -3.14 5.08 1.85
C SER A 53 -3.46 3.97 0.86
N ARG A 54 -2.71 2.86 0.89
CA ARG A 54 -2.65 1.82 -0.15
C ARG A 54 -2.06 2.28 -1.47
N MET A 55 -1.65 3.54 -1.60
CA MET A 55 -1.21 4.09 -2.88
C MET A 55 0.08 3.41 -3.35
N ILE A 56 0.12 3.01 -4.62
CA ILE A 56 1.37 2.60 -5.27
C ILE A 56 2.18 3.89 -5.50
N VAL A 57 3.28 4.03 -4.75
CA VAL A 57 4.13 5.24 -4.77
C VAL A 57 5.25 5.14 -5.79
N GLY A 58 5.66 3.92 -6.14
CA GLY A 58 6.67 3.66 -7.16
C GLY A 58 6.59 2.23 -7.69
N TRP A 59 7.01 2.04 -8.93
CA TRP A 59 7.15 0.72 -9.54
C TRP A 59 8.17 0.78 -10.68
N GLU A 60 8.84 -0.35 -10.95
CA GLU A 60 9.71 -0.52 -12.11
C GLU A 60 9.67 -1.98 -12.59
N ILE A 61 9.91 -2.20 -13.89
CA ILE A 61 9.99 -3.54 -14.48
C ILE A 61 11.36 -3.73 -15.14
N HIS A 62 12.00 -4.82 -14.77
CA HIS A 62 13.34 -5.18 -15.21
C HIS A 62 13.44 -6.62 -15.71
N HIS A 63 14.48 -6.88 -16.50
CA HIS A 63 14.76 -8.24 -16.96
C HIS A 63 15.27 -9.14 -15.86
N ASN A 64 16.04 -8.63 -14.90
CA ASN A 64 16.69 -9.39 -13.84
C ASN A 64 16.43 -8.75 -12.49
N GLU A 65 16.74 -9.46 -11.42
CA GLU A 65 16.64 -8.95 -10.05
C GLU A 65 17.98 -8.34 -9.63
N SER A 66 18.01 -7.09 -9.17
CA SER A 66 19.22 -6.38 -8.74
C SER A 66 18.95 -5.40 -7.58
N ALA A 67 19.94 -5.25 -6.70
CA ALA A 67 19.92 -4.30 -5.59
C ALA A 67 19.99 -2.84 -6.07
N GLU A 68 20.68 -2.59 -7.19
CA GLU A 68 20.82 -1.28 -7.83
C GLU A 68 19.47 -0.80 -8.38
N GLN A 69 18.68 -1.70 -8.98
CA GLN A 69 17.34 -1.40 -9.49
C GLN A 69 16.38 -1.04 -8.36
N ALA A 70 16.41 -1.81 -7.28
CA ALA A 70 15.65 -1.51 -6.07
C ALA A 70 16.03 -0.14 -5.47
N SER A 71 17.33 0.14 -5.36
CA SER A 71 17.86 1.41 -4.87
C SER A 71 17.41 2.59 -5.73
N THR A 72 17.41 2.39 -7.05
CA THR A 72 16.94 3.38 -8.03
C THR A 72 15.46 3.65 -7.88
N LEU A 73 14.63 2.61 -7.78
CA LEU A 73 13.19 2.74 -7.53
C LEU A 73 12.92 3.55 -6.25
N ILE A 74 13.54 3.17 -5.13
CA ILE A 74 13.34 3.82 -3.84
C ILE A 74 13.73 5.30 -3.91
N SER A 75 14.89 5.60 -4.52
CA SER A 75 15.36 6.98 -4.68
C SER A 75 14.40 7.82 -5.53
N LYS A 76 13.92 7.29 -6.65
CA LYS A 76 12.95 7.97 -7.53
C LYS A 76 11.61 8.19 -6.83
N ALA A 77 11.12 7.19 -6.08
CA ALA A 77 9.89 7.29 -5.32
C ALA A 77 10.00 8.36 -4.22
N CYS A 78 11.10 8.36 -3.45
CA CYS A 78 11.36 9.38 -2.44
C CYS A 78 11.38 10.79 -3.04
N LEU A 79 12.07 10.97 -4.17
CA LEU A 79 12.12 12.25 -4.88
C LEU A 79 10.73 12.70 -5.35
N ARG A 80 9.99 11.81 -6.01
CA ARG A 80 8.63 12.08 -6.53
C ARG A 80 7.68 12.55 -5.43
N HIS A 81 7.72 11.88 -4.28
CA HIS A 81 6.85 12.14 -3.14
C HIS A 81 7.43 13.12 -2.12
N ARG A 82 8.56 13.76 -2.44
CA ARG A 82 9.24 14.77 -1.61
C ARG A 82 9.50 14.28 -0.18
N ILE A 83 9.90 13.03 -0.06
CA ILE A 83 10.23 12.40 1.22
C ILE A 83 11.48 13.08 1.78
N CYS A 84 11.36 13.69 2.97
CA CYS A 84 12.51 14.23 3.68
C CYS A 84 13.20 13.11 4.47
N ARG A 85 14.45 13.36 4.85
CA ARG A 85 15.21 12.46 5.75
C ARG A 85 14.42 12.19 7.03
N ASP A 86 14.52 10.95 7.51
CA ASP A 86 13.95 10.45 8.76
C ASP A 86 12.41 10.47 8.81
N GLN A 87 11.74 10.61 7.66
CA GLN A 87 10.28 10.58 7.56
C GLN A 87 9.69 9.24 7.10
N LEU A 88 10.51 8.36 6.55
CA LEU A 88 10.05 7.12 5.91
C LEU A 88 10.59 5.89 6.65
N VAL A 89 9.70 4.94 6.96
CA VAL A 89 10.06 3.54 7.19
C VAL A 89 9.77 2.79 5.90
N LEU A 90 10.76 2.05 5.41
CA LEU A 90 10.57 1.13 4.30
C LEU A 90 10.62 -0.30 4.82
N HIS A 91 9.46 -0.96 4.81
CA HIS A 91 9.36 -2.37 5.10
C HIS A 91 9.60 -3.21 3.84
N SER A 92 10.35 -4.30 3.99
CA SER A 92 10.56 -5.24 2.90
C SER A 92 10.71 -6.67 3.41
N ASP A 93 10.38 -7.63 2.56
CA ASP A 93 10.65 -9.03 2.87
C ASP A 93 12.13 -9.34 2.85
N ASN A 94 12.48 -10.45 3.50
CA ASN A 94 13.85 -10.92 3.69
C ASN A 94 14.56 -11.39 2.40
N GLY A 95 14.05 -11.03 1.22
CA GLY A 95 14.61 -11.37 -0.08
C GLY A 95 16.02 -10.81 -0.31
N SER A 96 16.82 -11.56 -1.07
CA SER A 96 18.24 -11.28 -1.32
C SER A 96 18.56 -9.85 -1.77
N PRO A 97 17.84 -9.20 -2.71
CA PRO A 97 18.24 -7.88 -3.20
C PRO A 97 17.94 -6.76 -2.22
N MET A 98 16.94 -6.92 -1.35
CA MET A 98 16.56 -5.92 -0.34
C MET A 98 17.56 -5.89 0.82
N LYS A 99 18.32 -6.98 1.00
CA LYS A 99 19.45 -7.09 1.94
C LYS A 99 20.80 -6.69 1.33
N GLY A 100 20.84 -6.38 0.04
CA GLY A 100 22.06 -5.99 -0.63
C GLY A 100 22.67 -4.73 0.00
N ALA A 101 23.99 -4.70 0.14
CA ALA A 101 24.71 -3.54 0.69
C ALA A 101 24.36 -2.23 -0.05
N THR A 102 24.13 -2.31 -1.37
CA THR A 102 23.67 -1.19 -2.21
C THR A 102 22.35 -0.59 -1.73
N VAL A 103 21.35 -1.41 -1.41
CA VAL A 103 20.05 -0.94 -0.91
C VAL A 103 20.22 -0.31 0.46
N LEU A 104 20.90 -0.99 1.39
CA LEU A 104 21.12 -0.47 2.74
C LEU A 104 21.86 0.88 2.74
N ALA A 105 22.90 1.03 1.92
CA ALA A 105 23.63 2.29 1.76
C ALA A 105 22.73 3.40 1.18
N THR A 106 21.85 3.06 0.24
CA THR A 106 20.88 4.00 -0.34
C THR A 106 19.87 4.45 0.72
N LEU A 107 19.32 3.54 1.52
CA LEU A 107 18.40 3.88 2.61
C LEU A 107 19.06 4.80 3.63
N GLN A 108 20.28 4.49 4.05
CA GLN A 108 21.06 5.35 4.96
C GLN A 108 21.28 6.75 4.38
N LYS A 109 21.66 6.86 3.10
CA LYS A 109 21.86 8.15 2.42
C LYS A 109 20.59 8.99 2.40
N LEU A 110 19.43 8.35 2.20
CA LEU A 110 18.12 9.01 2.15
C LEU A 110 17.51 9.27 3.54
N GLY A 111 18.11 8.76 4.62
CA GLY A 111 17.51 8.80 5.96
C GLY A 111 16.22 7.96 6.04
N VAL A 112 16.14 6.88 5.28
CA VAL A 112 15.03 5.93 5.31
C VAL A 112 15.35 4.84 6.31
N VAL A 113 14.43 4.58 7.23
CA VAL A 113 14.58 3.53 8.24
C VAL A 113 14.17 2.19 7.62
N PRO A 114 15.08 1.20 7.48
CA PRO A 114 14.70 -0.12 7.01
C PRO A 114 13.91 -0.89 8.09
N SER A 115 12.89 -1.63 7.65
CA SER A 115 12.21 -2.65 8.44
C SER A 115 12.16 -3.93 7.60
N PHE A 116 12.36 -5.08 8.24
CA PHE A 116 12.36 -6.37 7.56
C PHE A 116 11.40 -7.34 8.22
N SER A 117 10.76 -8.19 7.40
CA SER A 117 9.99 -9.36 7.87
C SER A 117 10.84 -10.25 8.79
N ARG A 118 10.21 -11.03 9.66
CA ARG A 118 10.93 -11.99 10.50
C ARG A 118 11.54 -13.10 9.63
N PRO A 119 12.67 -13.69 10.03
CA PRO A 119 13.22 -14.85 9.34
C PRO A 119 12.17 -15.98 9.30
N SER A 120 12.00 -16.58 8.12
CA SER A 120 11.12 -17.74 7.89
C SER A 120 9.61 -17.50 8.15
N VAL A 121 9.14 -16.25 8.07
CA VAL A 121 7.70 -15.91 8.10
C VAL A 121 7.33 -15.29 6.75
N SER A 122 6.59 -16.03 5.93
CA SER A 122 6.18 -15.57 4.58
C SER A 122 5.14 -14.46 4.61
N ASP A 123 4.34 -14.41 5.67
CA ASP A 123 3.10 -13.62 5.71
C ASP A 123 3.30 -12.23 6.35
N ASP A 124 4.56 -11.84 6.62
CA ASP A 124 4.91 -10.61 7.33
C ASP A 124 4.80 -9.34 6.43
N ASN A 125 4.41 -9.48 5.15
CA ASN A 125 4.14 -8.38 4.23
C ASN A 125 2.75 -8.45 3.55
N PRO A 126 1.66 -8.50 4.34
CA PRO A 126 0.32 -8.80 3.84
C PRO A 126 -0.21 -7.74 2.87
N TYR A 127 0.29 -6.51 2.94
CA TYR A 127 -0.13 -5.43 2.06
C TYR A 127 0.43 -5.56 0.66
N SER A 128 1.70 -5.94 0.53
CA SER A 128 2.31 -6.21 -0.76
C SER A 128 1.65 -7.43 -1.43
N GLU A 129 1.37 -8.48 -0.66
CA GLU A 129 0.65 -9.65 -1.17
C GLU A 129 -0.75 -9.29 -1.67
N ALA A 130 -1.49 -8.49 -0.90
CA ALA A 130 -2.82 -8.03 -1.28
C ALA A 130 -2.80 -7.25 -2.60
N ILE A 131 -1.84 -6.33 -2.81
CA ILE A 131 -1.77 -5.58 -4.06
C ILE A 131 -1.37 -6.47 -5.25
N PHE A 132 -0.48 -7.45 -5.08
CA PHE A 132 -0.19 -8.37 -6.18
C PHE A 132 -1.35 -9.30 -6.49
N LYS A 133 -2.15 -9.67 -5.50
CA LYS A 133 -3.42 -10.37 -5.74
C LYS A 133 -4.37 -9.49 -6.54
N THR A 134 -4.57 -8.23 -6.15
CA THR A 134 -5.39 -7.29 -6.93
C THR A 134 -4.87 -7.12 -8.36
N LEU A 135 -3.55 -7.07 -8.55
CA LEU A 135 -2.91 -6.97 -9.85
C LEU A 135 -3.18 -8.19 -10.72
N LYS A 136 -2.89 -9.41 -10.22
CA LYS A 136 -2.96 -10.66 -10.99
C LYS A 136 -4.39 -11.15 -11.22
N TYR A 137 -5.31 -10.82 -10.34
CA TYR A 137 -6.73 -11.20 -10.45
C TYR A 137 -7.60 -10.07 -11.03
N SER A 138 -6.99 -8.95 -11.44
CA SER A 138 -7.72 -7.92 -12.18
C SER A 138 -8.27 -8.50 -13.49
N PRO A 139 -9.53 -8.21 -13.87
CA PRO A 139 -10.09 -8.64 -15.16
C PRO A 139 -9.28 -8.15 -16.37
N ALA A 140 -8.53 -7.05 -16.21
CA ALA A 140 -7.65 -6.51 -17.24
C ALA A 140 -6.28 -7.21 -17.30
N TYR A 141 -5.97 -8.12 -16.38
CA TYR A 141 -4.71 -8.86 -16.39
C TYR A 141 -4.61 -9.72 -17.65
N PRO A 142 -3.48 -9.70 -18.38
CA PRO A 142 -3.42 -10.37 -19.68
C PRO A 142 -3.58 -11.88 -19.55
N ALA A 143 -4.50 -12.45 -20.34
CA ALA A 143 -4.65 -13.91 -20.44
C ALA A 143 -3.46 -14.57 -21.16
N LYS A 144 -2.78 -13.82 -22.03
CA LYS A 144 -1.54 -14.24 -22.72
C LYS A 144 -0.33 -13.64 -22.01
N ARG A 145 0.83 -14.29 -22.14
CA ARG A 145 2.11 -13.78 -21.65
C ARG A 145 2.50 -12.47 -22.36
N PHE A 146 3.31 -11.64 -21.71
CA PHE A 146 3.79 -10.40 -22.30
C PHE A 146 4.78 -10.69 -23.43
N ALA A 147 4.58 -10.07 -24.59
CA ALA A 147 5.43 -10.24 -25.78
C ALA A 147 6.85 -9.71 -25.54
N ASP A 148 6.95 -8.57 -24.87
CA ASP A 148 8.18 -7.89 -24.51
C ASP A 148 8.02 -7.10 -23.20
N ILE A 149 9.13 -6.53 -22.71
CA ILE A 149 9.16 -5.78 -21.45
C ILE A 149 8.36 -4.46 -21.53
N ASP A 150 8.25 -3.86 -22.71
CA ASP A 150 7.57 -2.58 -22.89
C ASP A 150 6.05 -2.77 -22.89
N GLN A 151 5.55 -3.91 -23.37
CA GLN A 151 4.17 -4.31 -23.18
C GLN A 151 3.84 -4.52 -21.70
N ALA A 152 4.74 -5.15 -20.94
CA ALA A 152 4.59 -5.31 -19.49
C ALA A 152 4.55 -3.94 -18.79
N ARG A 153 5.48 -3.03 -19.13
CA ARG A 153 5.51 -1.66 -18.58
C ARG A 153 4.25 -0.89 -18.90
N SER A 154 3.81 -0.92 -20.15
CA SER A 154 2.59 -0.24 -20.59
C SER A 154 1.37 -0.75 -19.85
N TRP A 155 1.29 -2.06 -19.61
CA TRP A 155 0.19 -2.66 -18.85
C TRP A 155 0.24 -2.24 -17.37
N VAL A 156 1.39 -2.37 -16.70
CA VAL A 156 1.52 -1.98 -15.28
C VAL A 156 1.26 -0.49 -15.10
N GLN A 157 1.69 0.36 -16.02
CA GLN A 157 1.39 1.79 -15.99
C GLN A 157 -0.12 2.05 -15.96
N ARG A 158 -0.90 1.41 -16.83
CA ARG A 158 -2.36 1.53 -16.84
C ARG A 158 -2.99 0.97 -15.57
N PHE A 159 -2.50 -0.18 -15.09
CA PHE A 159 -2.96 -0.78 -13.85
C PHE A 159 -2.73 0.17 -12.66
N VAL A 160 -1.53 0.74 -12.52
CA VAL A 160 -1.17 1.65 -11.43
C VAL A 160 -2.01 2.92 -11.48
N SER A 161 -2.24 3.48 -12.67
CA SER A 161 -3.13 4.64 -12.84
C SER A 161 -4.52 4.31 -12.32
N TRP A 162 -5.16 3.26 -12.86
CA TRP A 162 -6.48 2.83 -12.43
C TRP A 162 -6.54 2.53 -10.93
N TYR A 163 -5.56 1.80 -10.40
CA TYR A 163 -5.53 1.41 -9.01
C TYR A 163 -5.46 2.63 -8.08
N ASN A 164 -4.60 3.61 -8.39
CA ASN A 164 -4.45 4.79 -7.56
C ASN A 164 -5.63 5.76 -7.67
N THR A 165 -6.19 5.96 -8.87
CA THR A 165 -7.11 7.08 -9.15
C THR A 165 -8.58 6.67 -9.26
N GLU A 166 -8.87 5.39 -9.52
CA GLU A 166 -10.25 4.92 -9.78
C GLU A 166 -10.69 3.77 -8.87
N HIS A 167 -9.78 2.86 -8.51
CA HIS A 167 -10.11 1.70 -7.69
C HIS A 167 -10.53 2.14 -6.27
N ARG A 168 -11.77 1.84 -5.91
CA ARG A 168 -12.31 2.08 -4.56
C ARG A 168 -11.91 0.93 -3.63
N HIS A 169 -10.84 1.16 -2.86
CA HIS A 169 -10.21 0.10 -2.09
C HIS A 169 -10.95 -0.16 -0.77
N SER A 170 -11.38 -1.40 -0.54
CA SER A 170 -12.19 -1.79 0.62
C SER A 170 -11.48 -1.55 1.95
N GLY A 171 -10.18 -1.84 2.01
CA GLY A 171 -9.34 -1.63 3.20
C GLY A 171 -9.11 -0.17 3.61
N ILE A 172 -9.65 0.79 2.86
CA ILE A 172 -9.66 2.24 3.19
C ILE A 172 -11.07 2.81 3.01
N ARG A 173 -12.11 2.02 3.30
CA ARG A 173 -13.51 2.47 3.25
C ARG A 173 -13.92 2.99 1.87
N PHE A 174 -13.47 2.32 0.81
CA PHE A 174 -13.87 2.56 -0.60
C PHE A 174 -13.60 3.98 -1.10
N VAL A 175 -12.64 4.70 -0.54
CA VAL A 175 -12.01 5.84 -1.23
C VAL A 175 -10.92 5.31 -2.15
N THR A 176 -10.43 6.12 -3.07
CA THR A 176 -9.28 5.72 -3.90
C THR A 176 -7.99 5.88 -3.11
N PRO A 177 -6.95 5.08 -3.41
CA PRO A 177 -5.66 5.23 -2.74
C PRO A 177 -5.09 6.65 -2.83
N GLU A 178 -5.25 7.33 -3.97
CA GLU A 178 -4.82 8.71 -4.13
C GLU A 178 -5.63 9.69 -3.26
N GLN A 179 -6.97 9.54 -3.19
CA GLN A 179 -7.82 10.37 -2.32
C GLN A 179 -7.38 10.27 -0.86
N ARG A 180 -7.08 9.05 -0.41
CA ARG A 180 -6.58 8.82 0.95
C ARG A 180 -5.18 9.39 1.15
N HIS A 181 -4.28 9.21 0.18
CA HIS A 181 -2.92 9.74 0.24
C HIS A 181 -2.89 11.28 0.33
N ALA A 182 -3.83 11.94 -0.35
CA ALA A 182 -4.04 13.38 -0.35
C ALA A 182 -4.86 13.91 0.86
N GLY A 183 -5.32 13.04 1.76
CA GLY A 183 -6.11 13.44 2.95
C GLY A 183 -7.55 13.87 2.66
N LEU A 184 -8.08 13.54 1.47
CA LEU A 184 -9.44 13.90 1.05
C LEU A 184 -10.51 12.94 1.59
N ASP A 185 -10.09 11.80 2.13
CA ASP A 185 -10.97 10.71 2.54
C ASP A 185 -11.96 11.12 3.63
N ARG A 186 -11.54 11.96 4.60
CA ARG A 186 -12.40 12.40 5.70
C ARG A 186 -13.67 13.10 5.20
N ASN A 187 -13.53 14.02 4.25
CA ASN A 187 -14.65 14.75 3.68
C ASN A 187 -15.55 13.84 2.82
N ILE A 188 -14.94 12.93 2.06
CA ILE A 188 -15.65 11.96 1.23
C ILE A 188 -16.47 11.01 2.10
N LEU A 189 -15.87 10.51 3.18
CA LEU A 189 -16.50 9.58 4.11
C LEU A 189 -17.61 10.25 4.92
N ALA A 190 -17.41 11.48 5.40
CA ALA A 190 -18.46 12.26 6.05
C ALA A 190 -19.67 12.49 5.12
N SER A 191 -19.42 12.82 3.85
CA SER A 191 -20.47 12.96 2.84
C SER A 191 -21.24 11.65 2.63
N ARG A 192 -20.54 10.51 2.60
CA ARG A 192 -21.18 9.19 2.48
C ARG A 192 -22.02 8.83 3.70
N THR A 193 -21.56 9.14 4.90
CA THR A 193 -22.36 8.98 6.13
C THR A 193 -23.67 9.73 6.01
N ALA A 194 -23.64 11.02 5.63
CA ALA A 194 -24.85 11.82 5.48
C ALA A 194 -25.84 11.23 4.46
N VAL A 195 -25.34 10.77 3.29
CA VAL A 195 -26.18 10.11 2.27
C VAL A 195 -26.82 8.83 2.79
N TYR A 196 -26.05 7.98 3.50
CA TYR A 196 -26.57 6.71 4.02
C TYR A 196 -27.58 6.92 5.14
N GLU A 197 -27.34 7.87 6.03
CA GLU A 197 -28.29 8.20 7.11
C GLU A 197 -29.59 8.79 6.55
N ALA A 198 -29.52 9.71 5.59
CA ALA A 198 -30.72 10.23 4.91
C ALA A 198 -31.51 9.11 4.22
N ALA A 199 -30.83 8.18 3.54
CA ALA A 199 -31.47 7.04 2.89
C ALA A 199 -32.13 6.08 3.91
N LYS A 200 -31.50 5.86 5.06
CA LYS A 200 -32.05 5.05 6.15
C LYS A 200 -33.26 5.71 6.80
N GLN A 201 -33.21 7.03 7.03
CA GLN A 201 -34.35 7.80 7.55
C GLN A 201 -35.55 7.76 6.59
N ALA A 202 -35.31 7.91 5.28
CA ALA A 202 -36.36 7.87 4.27
C ALA A 202 -37.00 6.47 4.12
N ASN A 203 -36.24 5.40 4.34
CA ASN A 203 -36.72 4.02 4.15
C ASN A 203 -36.23 3.05 5.26
N PRO A 204 -36.67 3.20 6.52
CA PRO A 204 -36.10 2.45 7.64
C PRO A 204 -36.26 0.92 7.50
N ALA A 205 -37.35 0.45 6.89
CA ALA A 205 -37.64 -0.96 6.69
C ALA A 205 -36.56 -1.70 5.88
N ARG A 206 -35.83 -1.02 4.97
CA ARG A 206 -34.73 -1.63 4.20
C ARG A 206 -33.55 -2.06 5.07
N TRP A 207 -33.37 -1.43 6.22
CA TRP A 207 -32.25 -1.72 7.11
C TRP A 207 -32.57 -2.78 8.16
N LYS A 208 -33.84 -3.13 8.42
CA LYS A 208 -34.23 -4.13 9.43
C LYS A 208 -33.47 -3.95 10.77
N ASN A 209 -33.40 -2.70 11.24
CA ASN A 209 -32.64 -2.26 12.44
C ASN A 209 -31.10 -2.36 12.36
N ARG A 210 -30.52 -2.73 11.22
CA ARG A 210 -29.07 -2.76 11.02
C ARG A 210 -28.49 -1.34 10.95
N PRO A 211 -27.24 -1.12 11.38
CA PRO A 211 -26.55 0.15 11.16
C PRO A 211 -26.35 0.41 9.66
N THR A 212 -26.07 1.67 9.31
CA THR A 212 -25.56 2.00 7.99
C THR A 212 -24.15 1.45 7.81
N ARG A 213 -23.64 1.46 6.59
CA ARG A 213 -22.28 1.01 6.31
C ARG A 213 -21.28 1.86 7.12
N ASN A 214 -20.26 1.20 7.68
CA ASN A 214 -19.21 1.89 8.42
C ASN A 214 -18.36 2.76 7.47
N TRP A 215 -18.51 4.08 7.62
CA TRP A 215 -17.75 5.11 6.92
C TRP A 215 -16.81 5.89 7.86
N THR A 216 -16.53 5.38 9.06
CA THR A 216 -15.58 6.03 9.97
C THR A 216 -14.18 6.02 9.34
N PRO A 217 -13.47 7.16 9.28
CA PRO A 217 -12.09 7.21 8.82
C PRO A 217 -11.22 6.25 9.60
N ILE A 218 -10.31 5.58 8.90
CA ILE A 218 -9.26 4.79 9.54
C ILE A 218 -8.18 5.77 9.98
N ASP A 219 -7.70 5.71 11.22
CA ASP A 219 -6.66 6.63 11.71
C ASP A 219 -5.31 5.93 11.90
N SER A 220 -5.30 4.60 11.99
CA SER A 220 -4.10 3.80 12.17
C SER A 220 -4.04 2.59 11.24
N VAL A 221 -2.82 2.15 10.94
CA VAL A 221 -2.55 0.90 10.24
C VAL A 221 -1.47 0.14 10.98
N TRP A 222 -1.54 -1.19 10.90
CA TRP A 222 -0.64 -2.10 11.60
C TRP A 222 0.13 -2.92 10.60
N LEU A 223 1.42 -3.10 10.87
CA LEU A 223 2.28 -4.03 10.17
C LEU A 223 2.65 -5.11 11.17
N ASN A 224 2.09 -6.32 10.99
CA ASN A 224 2.17 -7.45 11.92
C ASN A 224 1.61 -7.11 13.32
N PRO A 225 0.27 -6.98 13.44
CA PRO A 225 -0.39 -6.76 14.71
C PRO A 225 -0.21 -7.97 15.65
N ASP A 226 -0.08 -7.73 16.96
CA ASP A 226 -0.16 -8.80 17.95
C ASP A 226 -1.57 -9.41 18.01
N SER A 227 -1.71 -10.59 18.60
CA SER A 227 -2.97 -11.35 18.66
C SER A 227 -4.16 -10.55 19.20
N LEU A 228 -3.93 -9.67 20.18
CA LEU A 228 -4.96 -8.78 20.74
C LEU A 228 -5.47 -7.76 19.69
N HIS A 229 -4.57 -7.27 18.84
CA HIS A 229 -4.90 -6.31 17.78
C HIS A 229 -5.48 -7.00 16.54
N GLU A 230 -5.10 -8.24 16.26
CA GLU A 230 -5.76 -9.05 15.23
C GLU A 230 -7.25 -9.24 15.53
N GLU A 231 -7.61 -9.53 16.77
CA GLU A 231 -9.00 -9.69 17.20
C GLU A 231 -9.80 -8.38 17.02
N LEU A 232 -9.19 -7.23 17.35
CA LEU A 232 -9.79 -5.91 17.11
C LEU A 232 -10.01 -5.64 15.61
N LEU A 233 -9.02 -5.91 14.76
CA LEU A 233 -9.10 -5.72 13.32
C LEU A 233 -10.16 -6.63 12.67
N GLU A 234 -10.27 -7.87 13.13
CA GLU A 234 -11.29 -8.81 12.65
C GLU A 234 -12.70 -8.36 13.04
N ASN A 235 -12.89 -7.86 14.26
CA ASN A 235 -14.16 -7.29 14.70
C ASN A 235 -14.54 -6.05 13.88
N GLU A 236 -13.58 -5.18 13.55
CA GLU A 236 -13.82 -4.02 12.67
C GLU A 236 -14.16 -4.41 11.23
N ARG A 237 -13.57 -5.49 10.70
CA ARG A 237 -13.88 -6.04 9.36
C ARG A 237 -15.28 -6.62 9.31
N ARG A 238 -15.72 -7.33 10.35
CA ARG A 238 -17.09 -7.86 10.45
C ARG A 238 -18.15 -6.76 10.53
N ALA A 239 -17.77 -5.58 11.01
CA ALA A 239 -18.63 -4.40 11.08
C ALA A 239 -18.65 -3.53 9.78
N ALA A 240 -17.88 -3.89 8.74
CA ALA A 240 -17.64 -3.09 7.51
C ALA A 240 -18.49 -3.48 6.28
#